data_AF-A0A8H3XD20-F1
#
_entry.id   AF-A0A8H3XD20-F1
#
_cell.length_a   1.000
_cell.length_b   1.000
_cell.length_c   1.000
_cell.angle_alpha   90.00
_cell.angle_beta   90.00
_cell.angle_gamma   90.00
#
_symmetry.space_group_name_H-M   'P 1'
#
loop_
_entity.id
_entity.type
_entity.pdbx_description
1 polymer ?
#
loop_
_entity_poly.entity_id
_entity_poly.type
_entity_poly.pdbx_seq_one_letter_code
_entity_poly.pdbx_strand_id
1 'polypeptide(L)'
;MVTPNITARFTMKYPTVALILSILAICFLLTNTAEAYKVHIYATNDSYWNPIDTCIPYVTNCDGHGTKICDGQEAICAGGTLLDCEVTDGQTSCAHVKKTNVGTGDVFYETNKDSCFAYKGYNNGAWEFNPANC
;
A
#
# COMPACT_ATOMS: atom_id res chain seq x y z
N MET A 1 -71.02 3.17 26.54
CA MET A 1 -69.85 2.50 25.95
C MET A 1 -68.68 3.45 26.11
N VAL A 2 -67.66 3.07 26.88
CA VAL A 2 -66.45 3.88 27.10
C VAL A 2 -65.28 3.05 26.58
N THR A 3 -64.63 3.50 25.52
CA THR A 3 -63.40 2.91 24.98
C THR A 3 -62.21 3.38 25.81
N PRO A 4 -61.32 2.48 26.30
CA PRO A 4 -60.08 2.92 26.90
C PRO A 4 -59.09 3.33 25.80
N ASN A 5 -58.58 4.54 25.93
CA ASN A 5 -57.49 5.09 25.12
C ASN A 5 -56.18 4.42 25.57
N ILE A 6 -55.68 3.45 24.80
CA ILE A 6 -54.37 2.83 25.03
C ILE A 6 -53.32 3.75 24.39
N THR A 7 -52.88 4.75 25.15
CA THR A 7 -51.66 5.48 24.81
C THR A 7 -50.47 4.60 25.16
N ALA A 8 -50.02 3.79 24.20
CA ALA A 8 -48.78 3.02 24.32
C ALA A 8 -47.59 4.00 24.34
N ARG A 9 -47.18 4.42 25.55
CA ARG A 9 -45.87 5.03 25.73
C ARG A 9 -44.82 3.95 25.50
N PHE A 10 -44.24 3.93 24.31
CA PHE A 10 -42.95 3.29 24.06
C PHE A 10 -41.86 4.11 24.76
N THR A 11 -41.75 3.97 26.07
CA THR A 11 -40.56 4.34 26.81
C THR A 11 -39.48 3.32 26.46
N MET A 12 -38.76 3.55 25.36
CA MET A 12 -37.47 2.88 25.17
C MET A 12 -36.61 3.24 26.38
N LYS A 13 -36.28 2.22 27.18
CA LYS A 13 -35.38 2.39 28.32
C LYS A 13 -34.05 2.88 27.75
N TYR A 14 -33.69 4.13 28.07
CA TYR A 14 -32.39 4.75 27.77
C TYR A 14 -31.16 3.82 27.84
N PRO A 15 -31.05 2.84 28.77
CA PRO A 15 -29.95 1.88 28.74
C PRO A 15 -29.86 1.04 27.46
N THR A 16 -30.97 0.70 26.81
CA THR A 16 -30.98 -0.12 25.59
C THR A 16 -30.42 0.64 24.39
N VAL A 17 -30.71 1.94 24.29
CA VAL A 17 -30.19 2.81 23.22
C VAL A 17 -28.68 3.04 23.40
N ALA A 18 -28.25 3.31 24.64
CA ALA A 18 -26.84 3.44 24.96
C ALA A 18 -26.04 2.14 24.68
N LEU A 19 -26.63 0.97 24.95
CA LEU A 19 -26.03 -0.33 24.65
C LEU A 19 -25.87 -0.55 23.13
N ILE A 20 -26.89 -0.21 22.33
CA ILE A 20 -26.82 -0.35 20.87
C ILE A 20 -25.77 0.60 20.28
N LEU A 21 -25.70 1.84 20.76
CA LEU A 21 -24.69 2.81 20.31
C LEU A 21 -23.27 2.38 20.68
N SER A 22 -23.08 1.79 21.86
CA SER A 22 -21.76 1.27 22.27
C SER A 22 -21.34 0.05 21.45
N ILE A 23 -22.26 -0.87 21.13
CA ILE A 23 -21.98 -1.99 20.22
C ILE A 23 -21.62 -1.48 18.81
N LEU A 24 -22.36 -0.51 18.26
CA LEU A 24 -22.04 0.10 16.97
C LEU A 24 -20.69 0.81 16.96
N ALA A 25 -20.36 1.54 18.03
CA ALA A 25 -19.06 2.19 18.18
C ALA A 25 -17.91 1.16 18.24
N ILE A 26 -18.10 0.05 18.98
CA ILE A 26 -17.12 -1.04 19.04
C ILE A 26 -16.97 -1.72 17.68
N CYS A 27 -18.08 -2.03 16.99
CA CYS A 27 -18.01 -2.59 15.64
C CYS A 27 -17.31 -1.63 14.67
N PHE A 28 -17.58 -0.32 14.74
CA PHE A 28 -16.92 0.69 13.91
C PHE A 28 -15.41 0.77 14.19
N LEU A 29 -15.00 0.65 15.45
CA LEU A 29 -13.58 0.59 15.83
C LEU A 29 -12.92 -0.70 15.34
N LEU A 30 -13.62 -1.84 15.39
CA LEU A 30 -13.11 -3.14 14.94
C LEU A 30 -13.06 -3.28 13.41
N THR A 31 -13.93 -2.59 12.66
CA THR A 31 -13.89 -2.58 11.19
C THR A 31 -12.86 -1.61 10.62
N ASN A 32 -12.32 -0.69 11.43
CA ASN A 32 -11.32 0.29 10.99
C ASN A 32 -9.87 -0.11 11.28
N THR A 33 -9.62 -1.30 11.82
CA THR A 33 -8.27 -1.88 11.80
C THR A 33 -8.01 -2.49 10.43
N ALA A 34 -8.00 -1.63 9.41
CA ALA A 34 -7.51 -1.99 8.08
C ALA A 34 -6.01 -2.24 8.25
N GLU A 35 -5.60 -3.51 8.27
CA GLU A 35 -4.22 -3.90 8.56
C GLU A 35 -3.33 -3.51 7.38
N ALA A 36 -2.51 -2.45 7.52
CA ALA A 36 -1.60 -2.01 6.48
C ALA A 36 -0.73 -3.19 5.97
N TYR A 37 -0.61 -3.31 4.65
CA TYR A 37 0.23 -4.32 4.01
C TYR A 37 1.60 -3.75 3.65
N LYS A 38 2.58 -4.62 3.41
CA LYS A 38 3.98 -4.27 3.18
C LYS A 38 4.41 -4.50 1.74
N VAL A 39 5.08 -3.51 1.17
CA VAL A 39 5.72 -3.58 -0.14
C VAL A 39 7.22 -3.52 0.06
N HIS A 40 7.91 -4.58 -0.34
CA HIS A 40 9.36 -4.69 -0.29
C HIS A 40 9.93 -4.64 -1.71
N ILE A 41 10.81 -3.67 -1.97
CA ILE A 41 11.46 -3.49 -3.28
C ILE A 41 12.96 -3.67 -3.11
N TYR A 42 13.52 -4.67 -3.80
CA TYR A 42 14.95 -4.84 -3.97
C TYR A 42 15.36 -4.51 -5.41
N ALA A 43 16.09 -3.42 -5.61
CA ALA A 43 16.53 -2.98 -6.93
C ALA A 43 18.01 -3.32 -7.15
N THR A 44 18.31 -4.06 -8.23
CA THR A 44 19.68 -4.46 -8.59
C THR A 44 19.97 -4.18 -10.06
N ASN A 45 21.24 -4.14 -10.43
CA ASN A 45 21.68 -4.10 -11.82
C ASN A 45 22.86 -5.03 -12.03
N ASP A 46 22.73 -5.96 -12.99
CA ASP A 46 23.78 -6.90 -13.38
C ASP A 46 24.85 -6.25 -14.27
N SER A 47 24.68 -4.97 -14.63
CA SER A 47 25.58 -4.28 -15.52
C SER A 47 26.92 -3.95 -14.86
N TYR A 48 27.81 -4.93 -14.86
CA TYR A 48 29.23 -4.76 -14.56
C TYR A 48 29.94 -3.80 -15.54
N TRP A 49 29.32 -3.53 -16.70
CA TRP A 49 29.86 -2.65 -17.76
C TRP A 49 29.23 -1.25 -17.82
N ASN A 50 28.07 -1.01 -17.18
CA ASN A 50 27.50 0.33 -16.94
C ASN A 50 27.31 0.59 -15.44
N PRO A 51 28.41 0.76 -14.68
CA PRO A 51 28.37 0.94 -13.23
C PRO A 51 27.78 2.29 -12.75
N ILE A 52 27.29 3.14 -13.65
CA ILE A 52 26.78 4.50 -13.35
C ILE A 52 25.24 4.53 -13.25
N ASP A 53 24.58 3.39 -13.44
CA ASP A 53 23.14 3.28 -13.33
C ASP A 53 22.71 3.39 -11.86
N THR A 54 22.33 4.60 -11.48
CA THR A 54 21.67 4.90 -10.22
C THR A 54 20.17 4.63 -10.34
N CYS A 55 19.60 4.04 -9.29
CA CYS A 55 18.16 3.83 -9.17
C CYS A 55 17.64 4.43 -7.88
N ILE A 56 16.34 4.71 -7.93
CA ILE A 56 15.54 5.13 -6.78
C ILE A 56 14.28 4.26 -6.79
N PRO A 57 14.14 3.28 -5.88
CA PRO A 57 12.87 2.61 -5.68
C PRO A 57 11.89 3.56 -4.96
N TYR A 58 10.61 3.49 -5.27
CA TYR A 58 9.56 4.25 -4.59
C TYR A 58 8.21 3.55 -4.73
N VAL A 59 7.25 3.89 -3.85
CA VAL A 59 5.88 3.38 -3.95
C VAL A 59 4.91 4.55 -4.07
N THR A 60 3.95 4.43 -4.98
CA THR A 60 2.85 5.38 -5.15
C THR A 60 1.50 4.68 -5.01
N ASN A 61 0.43 5.45 -4.86
CA ASN A 61 -0.91 4.94 -5.05
C ASN A 61 -1.24 4.83 -6.56
N CYS A 62 -1.71 3.65 -6.99
CA CYS A 62 -2.08 3.38 -8.40
C CYS A 62 -3.45 3.96 -8.78
N ASP A 63 -4.18 4.58 -7.87
CA ASP A 63 -5.53 5.13 -8.06
C ASP A 63 -5.65 6.31 -9.05
N GLY A 64 -4.66 6.53 -9.91
CA GLY A 64 -4.62 7.62 -10.88
C GLY A 64 -4.21 8.97 -10.31
N HIS A 65 -4.03 9.08 -8.99
CA HIS A 65 -3.54 10.30 -8.35
C HIS A 65 -2.02 10.32 -8.15
N GLY A 66 -1.34 9.18 -8.35
CA GLY A 66 0.13 9.09 -8.31
C GLY A 66 0.73 9.60 -7.00
N THR A 67 -0.05 9.57 -5.92
CA THR A 67 0.39 10.11 -4.62
C THR A 67 1.50 9.23 -4.11
N LYS A 68 2.66 9.86 -3.87
CA LYS A 68 3.84 9.17 -3.37
C LYS A 68 3.62 8.75 -1.90
N ILE A 69 3.84 7.47 -1.63
CA ILE A 69 3.69 6.86 -0.31
C ILE A 69 5.05 6.85 0.42
N CYS A 70 6.10 6.44 -0.28
CA CYS A 70 7.46 6.32 0.27
C CYS A 70 8.52 6.34 -0.85
N ASP A 71 9.77 6.66 -0.48
CA ASP A 71 10.93 6.63 -1.37
C ASP A 71 12.10 5.92 -0.71
N GLY A 72 12.94 5.27 -1.53
CA GLY A 72 14.26 4.82 -1.16
C GLY A 72 15.34 5.88 -1.39
N GLN A 73 16.57 5.52 -1.08
CA GLN A 73 17.74 6.35 -1.38
C GLN A 73 18.19 6.15 -2.83
N GLU A 74 18.77 7.19 -3.42
CA GLU A 74 19.51 7.04 -4.66
C GLU A 74 20.78 6.24 -4.39
N ALA A 75 20.92 5.09 -5.04
CA ALA A 75 22.11 4.27 -4.94
C ALA A 75 22.51 3.71 -6.31
N ILE A 76 23.76 3.28 -6.41
CA ILE A 76 24.25 2.51 -7.54
C ILE A 76 23.55 1.15 -7.49
N CYS A 77 22.74 0.81 -8.50
CA CYS A 77 21.95 -0.42 -8.49
C CYS A 77 22.81 -1.69 -8.46
N ALA A 78 24.10 -1.61 -8.82
CA ALA A 78 25.03 -2.72 -8.65
C ALA A 78 25.23 -3.12 -7.17
N GLY A 79 25.02 -2.20 -6.22
CA GLY A 79 25.11 -2.46 -4.79
C GLY A 79 23.83 -3.00 -4.14
N GLY A 80 22.72 -3.00 -4.89
CA GLY A 80 21.40 -3.30 -4.34
C GLY A 80 20.82 -2.14 -3.51
N THR A 81 19.54 -1.85 -3.67
CA THR A 81 18.78 -0.97 -2.75
C THR A 81 17.54 -1.70 -2.28
N LEU A 82 17.34 -1.74 -0.96
CA LEU A 82 16.10 -2.23 -0.35
C LEU A 82 15.24 -1.05 0.10
N LEU A 83 13.95 -1.09 -0.22
CA LEU A 83 12.93 -0.18 0.28
C LEU A 83 11.76 -0.99 0.83
N ASP A 84 11.38 -0.71 2.07
CA ASP A 84 10.22 -1.29 2.73
C ASP A 84 9.17 -0.20 2.97
N CYS A 85 7.93 -0.44 2.56
CA CYS A 85 6.85 0.52 2.69
C CYS A 85 5.58 -0.12 3.20
N GLU A 86 4.97 0.50 4.20
CA GLU A 86 3.64 0.15 4.69
C GLU A 86 2.59 0.96 3.92
N VAL A 87 1.62 0.25 3.35
CA VAL A 87 0.51 0.83 2.59
C VAL A 87 -0.78 0.50 3.29
N THR A 88 -1.66 1.49 3.42
CA THR A 88 -2.98 1.31 4.04
C THR A 88 -3.78 0.25 3.27
N ASP A 89 -4.38 -0.69 4.00
CA ASP A 89 -5.23 -1.72 3.41
C ASP A 89 -6.40 -1.12 2.62
N GLY A 90 -6.82 -1.83 1.58
CA GLY A 90 -7.83 -1.38 0.63
C GLY A 90 -7.35 -0.35 -0.39
N GLN A 91 -6.09 0.07 -0.35
CA GLN A 91 -5.46 0.86 -1.42
C GLN A 91 -4.67 -0.04 -2.37
N THR A 92 -4.66 0.31 -3.66
CA THR A 92 -3.78 -0.31 -4.64
C THR A 92 -2.50 0.50 -4.74
N SER A 93 -1.35 -0.11 -4.47
CA SER A 93 -0.04 0.54 -4.59
C SER A 93 0.74 0.08 -5.81
N CYS A 94 1.51 1.00 -6.38
CA CYS A 94 2.42 0.76 -7.47
C CYS A 94 3.84 0.83 -6.90
N ALA A 95 4.56 -0.28 -6.92
CA ALA A 95 5.99 -0.33 -6.65
C ALA A 95 6.74 0.12 -7.90
N HIS A 96 7.71 1.02 -7.78
CA HIS A 96 8.44 1.62 -8.89
C HIS A 96 9.95 1.51 -8.69
N VAL A 97 10.70 1.49 -9.80
CA VAL A 97 12.14 1.73 -9.82
C VAL A 97 12.48 2.68 -10.97
N LYS A 98 12.95 3.89 -10.62
CA LYS A 98 13.39 4.90 -11.59
C LYS A 98 14.89 4.83 -11.84
N LYS A 99 15.28 4.90 -13.11
CA LYS A 99 16.66 5.14 -13.56
C LYS A 99 16.94 6.64 -13.72
N THR A 100 17.99 7.18 -13.09
CA THR A 100 18.25 8.64 -13.13
C THR A 100 19.27 9.08 -14.19
N ASN A 101 20.29 8.27 -14.53
CA ASN A 101 21.46 8.76 -15.30
C ASN A 101 21.55 8.38 -16.79
N VAL A 102 20.73 7.46 -17.31
CA VAL A 102 20.96 6.86 -18.65
C VAL A 102 19.72 6.90 -19.57
N GLY A 103 18.74 7.71 -19.19
CA GLY A 103 17.44 7.80 -19.85
C GLY A 103 16.32 7.40 -18.89
N THR A 104 15.24 8.18 -18.89
CA THR A 104 14.09 7.97 -18.01
C THR A 104 13.34 6.71 -18.41
N GLY A 105 13.54 5.64 -17.66
CA GLY A 105 12.68 4.47 -17.62
C GLY A 105 12.19 4.30 -16.19
N ASP A 106 10.87 4.16 -16.04
CA ASP A 106 10.22 3.75 -14.80
C ASP A 106 9.59 2.38 -15.06
N VAL A 107 9.89 1.42 -14.20
CA VAL A 107 9.24 0.12 -14.20
C VAL A 107 8.38 0.02 -12.96
N PHE A 108 7.14 -0.43 -13.14
CA PHE A 108 6.21 -0.53 -12.03
C PHE A 108 5.52 -1.88 -11.93
N TYR A 109 5.10 -2.22 -10.72
CA TYR A 109 4.27 -3.38 -10.43
C TYR A 109 3.13 -2.98 -9.48
N GLU A 110 1.92 -3.39 -9.82
CA GLU A 110 0.70 -3.09 -9.06
C GLU A 110 0.42 -4.20 -8.04
N THR A 111 0.19 -3.83 -6.78
CA THR A 111 -0.16 -4.76 -5.71
C THR A 111 -1.08 -4.13 -4.66
N ASN A 112 -1.84 -4.97 -3.96
CA ASN A 112 -2.76 -4.62 -2.87
C ASN A 112 -2.61 -5.57 -1.66
N LYS A 113 -1.45 -6.22 -1.54
CA LYS A 113 -1.13 -7.19 -0.49
C LYS A 113 0.37 -7.22 -0.23
N ASP A 114 0.76 -7.87 0.87
CA ASP A 114 2.16 -8.12 1.18
C ASP A 114 2.90 -8.73 -0.02
N SER A 115 3.95 -8.04 -0.47
CA SER A 115 4.66 -8.42 -1.68
C SER A 115 6.14 -8.03 -1.64
N CYS A 116 6.97 -8.90 -2.21
CA CYS A 116 8.41 -8.68 -2.36
C CYS A 116 8.80 -8.75 -3.83
N PHE A 117 9.54 -7.75 -4.28
CA PHE A 117 9.90 -7.59 -5.68
C PHE A 117 11.38 -7.37 -5.84
N ALA A 118 11.97 -8.08 -6.80
CA ALA A 118 13.32 -7.83 -7.26
C ALA A 118 13.27 -7.25 -8.68
N TYR A 119 13.79 -6.04 -8.85
CA TYR A 119 13.99 -5.44 -10.16
C TYR A 119 15.44 -5.62 -10.59
N LYS A 120 15.63 -6.06 -11.83
CA LYS A 120 16.96 -6.30 -12.40
C LYS A 120 17.09 -5.58 -13.74
N GLY A 121 18.03 -4.65 -13.83
CA GLY A 121 18.44 -4.04 -15.09
C GLY A 121 19.41 -4.92 -15.87
N TYR A 122 19.23 -5.04 -17.18
CA TYR A 122 20.13 -5.72 -18.11
C TYR A 122 20.98 -4.74 -18.93
N ASN A 123 22.10 -5.24 -19.47
CA ASN A 123 23.06 -4.47 -20.27
C ASN A 123 22.46 -3.80 -21.53
N ASN A 124 21.39 -4.38 -22.09
CA ASN A 124 20.69 -3.81 -23.25
C ASN A 124 19.65 -2.74 -22.86
N GLY A 125 19.61 -2.33 -21.58
CA GLY A 125 18.63 -1.38 -21.05
C GLY A 125 17.25 -2.00 -20.76
N ALA A 126 17.08 -3.31 -20.98
CA ALA A 126 15.85 -4.01 -20.59
C ALA A 126 15.78 -4.15 -19.06
N TRP A 127 14.57 -4.22 -18.55
CA TRP A 127 14.31 -4.51 -17.15
C TRP A 127 13.63 -5.86 -17.02
N GLU A 128 14.01 -6.60 -15.99
CA GLU A 128 13.28 -7.76 -15.53
C GLU A 128 12.63 -7.46 -14.19
N PHE A 129 11.40 -7.94 -14.08
CA PHE A 129 10.68 -8.05 -12.83
C PHE A 129 10.71 -9.51 -12.39
N ASN A 130 11.23 -9.75 -11.19
CA ASN A 130 11.21 -11.07 -10.56
C ASN A 130 10.39 -10.97 -9.27
N PRO A 131 9.21 -11.63 -9.19
CA PRO A 131 8.54 -11.79 -7.92
C PRO A 131 9.44 -12.60 -6.99
N ALA A 132 9.69 -12.06 -5.80
CA ALA A 132 10.49 -12.70 -4.78
C ALA A 132 9.58 -13.22 -3.66
N ASN A 133 10.02 -14.28 -2.98
CA ASN A 133 9.37 -14.66 -1.73
C ASN A 133 9.77 -13.68 -0.65
N CYS A 134 8.76 -13.04 -0.05
CA CYS A 134 8.81 -12.68 1.36
C CYS A 134 8.78 -13.99 2.18
#